data_AF-A0A0C3D221-F1
#
_entry.id   AF-A0A0C3D221-F1
#
_cell.length_a   1.000
_cell.length_b   1.000
_cell.length_c   1.000
_cell.angle_alpha   90.00
_cell.angle_beta   90.00
_cell.angle_gamma   90.00
#
_symmetry.space_group_name_H-M   'P 1'
#
loop_
_entity.id
_entity.type
_entity.pdbx_description
1 polymer ?
#
loop_
_entity_poly.entity_id
_entity_poly.type
_entity_poly.pdbx_seq_one_letter_code
_entity_poly.pdbx_strand_id
1 'polypeptide(L)'
;ELAELRRELADEEATFQGGMVGADDDEAVEEVDNDEGWVDEMDNLTDKEKEDLERSIRPVKLALVKLRKVAFKIVHSTTIVLPAWKEILNDLCLTISLMPRDVATRWNSTFDLLEYALKHRRAVDLLMQRRELGL
;
A
#
# COMPACT_ATOMS: atom_id res chain seq x y z
N GLU A 1 17.27 -3.86 8.45
CA GLU A 1 16.70 -2.85 7.52
C GLU A 1 16.09 -3.45 6.25
N LEU A 2 16.81 -3.71 5.13
CA LEU A 2 16.18 -4.22 3.89
C LEU A 2 15.60 -5.64 4.01
N ALA A 3 16.23 -6.51 4.80
CA ALA A 3 15.75 -7.87 5.04
C ALA A 3 14.52 -7.90 5.96
N GLU A 4 14.44 -6.99 6.93
CA GLU A 4 13.25 -6.81 7.78
C GLU A 4 12.08 -6.26 6.97
N LEU A 5 12.33 -5.26 6.12
CA LEU A 5 11.30 -4.75 5.21
C LEU A 5 10.81 -5.82 4.24
N ARG A 6 11.69 -6.73 3.79
CA ARG A 6 11.30 -7.87 2.95
C ARG A 6 10.45 -8.90 3.71
N ARG A 7 10.73 -9.11 5.00
CA ARG A 7 9.93 -9.99 5.87
C ARG A 7 8.58 -9.36 6.19
N GLU A 8 8.53 -8.09 6.58
CA GLU A 8 7.28 -7.36 6.81
C GLU A 8 6.40 -7.32 5.55
N LEU A 9 6.99 -7.18 4.37
CA LEU A 9 6.24 -7.17 3.10
C LEU A 9 5.64 -8.55 2.78
N ALA A 10 6.38 -9.63 3.09
CA ALA A 10 5.86 -11.00 2.98
C ALA A 10 4.76 -11.30 4.02
N ASP A 11 4.91 -10.78 5.25
CA ASP A 11 3.92 -10.94 6.32
C ASP A 11 2.63 -10.13 6.02
N GLU A 12 2.75 -8.91 5.47
CA GLU A 12 1.63 -8.09 5.01
C GLU A 12 0.92 -8.71 3.79
N GLU A 13 1.66 -9.29 2.85
CA GLU A 13 1.13 -10.01 1.68
C GLU A 13 0.39 -11.30 2.08
N ALA A 14 0.94 -12.06 3.03
CA ALA A 14 0.28 -13.25 3.59
C ALA A 14 -1.01 -12.91 4.37
N THR A 15 -1.03 -11.77 5.08
CA THR A 15 -2.23 -11.32 5.81
C THR A 15 -3.36 -10.91 4.86
N PHE A 16 -3.01 -10.34 3.69
CA PHE A 16 -3.97 -9.99 2.65
C PHE A 16 -4.61 -11.23 2.01
N GLN A 17 -3.86 -12.32 1.84
CA GLN A 17 -4.35 -13.58 1.28
C GLN A 17 -5.02 -14.50 2.32
N GLY A 18 -4.61 -14.43 3.59
CA GLY A 18 -5.10 -15.29 4.67
C GLY A 18 -6.45 -14.91 5.28
N GLY A 19 -7.09 -13.82 4.83
CA GLY A 19 -8.35 -13.32 5.36
C GLY A 19 -9.62 -14.10 4.96
N MET A 20 -9.50 -15.18 4.18
CA MET A 20 -10.63 -15.94 3.62
C MET A 20 -10.67 -17.43 4.07
N VAL A 21 -10.33 -17.73 5.32
CA VAL A 21 -10.64 -19.04 5.90
C VAL A 21 -11.49 -18.87 7.15
N GLY A 22 -12.77 -18.56 6.92
CA GLY A 22 -13.82 -18.73 7.91
C GLY A 22 -14.18 -20.21 8.02
N ALA A 23 -14.26 -20.70 9.24
CA ALA A 23 -14.57 -22.09 9.59
C ALA A 23 -16.01 -22.47 9.23
N ASP A 24 -16.15 -23.73 8.80
CA ASP A 24 -17.34 -24.60 8.78
C ASP A 24 -18.71 -23.97 8.49
N ASP A 25 -19.19 -24.13 7.25
CA ASP A 25 -20.60 -24.49 6.99
C ASP A 25 -20.67 -25.39 5.75
N ASP A 26 -21.26 -26.57 5.94
CA ASP A 26 -21.57 -27.60 4.93
C ASP A 26 -22.70 -27.11 4.01
N GLU A 27 -22.45 -26.03 3.26
CA GLU A 27 -23.37 -25.53 2.23
C GLU A 27 -22.79 -25.87 0.87
N ALA A 28 -23.54 -26.65 0.09
CA ALA A 28 -23.17 -27.08 -1.25
C ALA A 28 -22.60 -25.89 -2.02
N VAL A 29 -21.31 -25.96 -2.34
CA VAL A 29 -20.63 -24.95 -3.14
C VAL A 29 -21.25 -25.06 -4.53
N GLU A 30 -22.30 -24.26 -4.77
CA GLU A 30 -22.74 -23.94 -6.13
C GLU A 30 -21.48 -23.52 -6.87
N GLU A 31 -21.10 -24.30 -7.89
CA GLU A 31 -19.98 -23.95 -8.78
C GLU A 31 -20.33 -22.59 -9.39
N VAL A 32 -19.83 -21.53 -8.77
CA VAL A 32 -19.88 -20.20 -9.34
C VAL A 32 -19.06 -20.31 -10.61
N ASP A 33 -19.74 -20.24 -11.76
CA ASP A 33 -19.16 -20.18 -13.10
C ASP A 33 -18.30 -18.90 -13.20
N ASN A 34 -17.13 -18.96 -12.56
CA ASN A 34 -16.09 -17.96 -12.58
C ASN A 34 -15.06 -18.30 -13.67
N ASP A 35 -15.49 -19.04 -14.70
CA ASP A 35 -14.71 -19.25 -15.93
C ASP A 35 -14.98 -18.08 -16.90
N GLU A 36 -14.67 -16.86 -16.45
CA GLU A 36 -14.59 -15.70 -17.35
C GLU A 36 -13.42 -15.83 -18.36
N GLY A 37 -12.70 -16.96 -18.38
CA GLY A 37 -11.65 -17.26 -19.35
C GLY A 37 -10.41 -16.38 -19.21
N TRP A 38 -10.23 -15.73 -18.06
CA TRP A 38 -9.03 -14.93 -17.78
C TRP A 38 -7.84 -15.87 -17.62
N VAL A 39 -6.86 -15.69 -18.49
CA VAL A 39 -5.58 -16.38 -18.40
C VAL A 39 -4.70 -15.57 -17.47
N ASP A 40 -4.17 -16.20 -16.43
CA ASP A 40 -3.10 -15.57 -15.64
C ASP A 40 -1.84 -15.49 -16.51
N GLU A 41 -1.56 -14.28 -17.03
CA GLU A 41 -0.37 -14.05 -17.84
C GLU A 41 0.93 -14.31 -17.08
N MET A 42 0.89 -14.28 -15.73
CA MET A 42 2.03 -14.65 -14.90
C MET A 42 2.41 -16.10 -15.08
N ASP A 43 1.46 -17.02 -15.30
CA ASP A 43 1.76 -18.45 -15.46
C ASP A 43 2.47 -18.78 -16.78
N ASN A 44 2.36 -17.89 -17.77
CA ASN A 44 3.04 -18.03 -19.06
C ASN A 44 4.51 -17.56 -19.02
N LEU A 45 4.93 -16.86 -17.97
CA LEU A 45 6.30 -16.37 -17.82
C LEU A 45 7.21 -17.48 -17.29
N THR A 46 8.40 -17.59 -17.90
CA THR A 46 9.46 -18.46 -17.38
C THR A 46 9.97 -17.96 -16.02
N ASP A 47 10.58 -18.84 -15.22
CA ASP A 47 11.13 -18.48 -13.91
C ASP A 47 12.08 -17.28 -13.98
N LYS A 48 12.87 -17.20 -15.05
CA LYS A 48 13.78 -16.08 -15.30
C LYS A 48 13.05 -14.78 -15.55
N GLU A 49 12.00 -14.80 -16.37
CA GLU A 49 11.22 -13.60 -16.68
C GLU A 49 10.41 -13.13 -15.45
N LYS A 50 9.89 -14.07 -14.66
CA LYS A 50 9.27 -13.77 -13.35
C LYS A 50 10.25 -13.08 -12.41
N GLU A 51 11.48 -13.57 -12.31
CA GLU A 51 12.51 -12.97 -11.47
C GLU A 51 12.88 -11.55 -11.94
N ASP A 52 13.07 -11.37 -13.25
CA ASP A 52 13.38 -10.06 -13.84
C ASP A 52 12.22 -9.06 -13.62
N LEU A 53 10.98 -9.51 -13.79
CA LEU A 53 9.78 -8.72 -13.51
C LEU A 53 9.72 -8.32 -12.03
N GLU A 54 9.85 -9.29 -11.11
CA GLU A 54 9.84 -9.03 -9.67
C GLU A 54 10.95 -8.04 -9.28
N ARG A 55 12.14 -8.17 -9.86
CA ARG A 55 13.25 -7.23 -9.65
C ARG A 55 12.90 -5.82 -10.13
N SER A 56 12.20 -5.70 -11.26
CA SER A 56 11.80 -4.40 -11.83
C SER A 56 10.70 -3.69 -11.02
N ILE A 57 9.73 -4.45 -10.49
CA ILE A 57 8.57 -3.89 -9.77
C ILE A 57 8.82 -3.72 -8.27
N ARG A 58 9.80 -4.43 -7.70
CA ARG A 58 10.21 -4.31 -6.29
C ARG A 58 10.31 -2.86 -5.77
N PRO A 59 10.96 -1.91 -6.46
CA PRO A 59 11.01 -0.52 -5.98
C PRO A 59 9.62 0.12 -5.89
N VAL A 60 8.71 -0.20 -6.82
CA VAL A 60 7.33 0.31 -6.83
C VAL A 60 6.53 -0.29 -5.68
N LYS A 61 6.61 -1.61 -5.48
CA LYS A 61 6.00 -2.30 -4.33
C LYS A 61 6.46 -1.69 -3.00
N LEU A 62 7.76 -1.44 -2.85
CA LEU A 62 8.31 -0.85 -1.64
C LEU A 62 7.85 0.59 -1.42
N ALA A 63 7.78 1.40 -2.48
CA ALA A 63 7.26 2.77 -2.40
C ALA A 63 5.79 2.78 -1.96
N LEU A 64 4.97 1.87 -2.49
CA LEU A 64 3.57 1.71 -2.11
C LEU A 64 3.41 1.39 -0.62
N VAL A 65 4.16 0.41 -0.09
CA VAL A 65 4.11 0.06 1.33
C VAL A 65 4.50 1.26 2.21
N LYS A 66 5.54 2.00 1.83
CA LYS A 66 5.94 3.21 2.56
C LYS A 66 4.84 4.27 2.54
N LEU A 67 4.22 4.54 1.40
CA LEU A 67 3.11 5.50 1.29
C LEU A 67 1.92 5.09 2.15
N ARG A 68 1.55 3.81 2.16
CA ARG A 68 0.49 3.28 3.02
C ARG A 68 0.79 3.50 4.50
N LYS A 69 2.03 3.23 4.94
CA LYS A 69 2.49 3.46 6.32
C LYS A 69 2.45 4.94 6.70
N VAL A 70 2.86 5.84 5.79
CA VAL A 70 2.78 7.29 5.99
C VAL A 70 1.33 7.75 6.14
N ALA A 71 0.46 7.38 5.20
CA ALA A 71 -0.96 7.73 5.25
C ALA A 71 -1.60 7.24 6.56
N PHE A 72 -1.28 6.01 6.97
CA PHE A 72 -1.73 5.46 8.24
C PHE A 72 -1.26 6.30 9.43
N LYS A 73 0.03 6.63 9.51
CA LYS A 73 0.59 7.43 10.62
C LYS A 73 0.04 8.85 10.65
N ILE A 74 -0.17 9.50 9.50
CA ILE A 74 -0.79 10.84 9.43
C ILE A 74 -2.19 10.81 10.04
N VAL A 75 -2.98 9.77 9.75
CA VAL A 75 -4.36 9.65 10.27
C VAL A 75 -4.40 9.31 11.76
N HIS A 76 -3.50 8.43 12.24
CA HIS A 76 -3.57 7.88 13.60
C HIS A 76 -2.67 8.58 14.62
N SER A 77 -1.60 9.27 14.20
CA SER A 77 -0.73 10.07 15.09
C SER A 77 -1.18 11.53 15.09
N THR A 78 -2.27 11.77 15.79
CA THR A 78 -2.95 13.08 15.85
C THR A 78 -2.14 14.17 16.55
N THR A 79 -1.14 13.79 17.36
CA THR A 79 -0.36 14.71 18.20
C THR A 79 1.03 15.03 17.67
N ILE A 80 1.61 14.17 16.82
CA ILE A 80 3.01 14.31 16.37
C ILE A 80 3.05 14.43 14.84
N VAL A 81 2.61 13.39 14.12
CA VAL A 81 2.72 13.35 12.65
C VAL A 81 1.69 14.26 11.99
N LEU A 82 0.46 14.29 12.48
CA LEU A 82 -0.59 15.11 11.88
C LEU A 82 -0.30 16.63 11.95
N PRO A 83 0.15 17.20 13.09
CA PRO A 83 0.54 18.60 13.13
C PRO A 83 1.70 18.89 12.19
N ALA A 84 2.75 18.06 12.19
CA ALA A 84 3.89 18.22 11.31
C ALA A 84 3.49 18.17 9.81
N TRP A 85 2.56 17.28 9.45
CA TRP A 85 2.01 17.22 8.09
C TRP A 85 1.29 18.52 7.71
N LYS A 86 0.42 19.04 8.59
CA LYS A 86 -0.30 20.30 8.34
C LYS A 86 0.64 21.50 8.22
N GLU A 87 1.69 21.55 9.04
CA GLU A 87 2.73 22.57 8.96
C GLU A 87 3.44 22.54 7.60
N ILE A 88 3.89 21.35 7.16
CA ILE A 88 4.55 21.19 5.87
C ILE A 88 3.63 21.60 4.71
N LEU A 89 2.34 21.25 4.76
CA LEU A 89 1.38 21.70 3.75
C LEU A 89 1.22 23.22 3.74
N ASN A 90 1.18 23.86 4.90
CA ASN A 90 1.11 25.31 5.02
C ASN A 90 2.38 25.98 4.47
N ASP A 91 3.56 25.49 4.84
CA ASP A 91 4.85 25.99 4.37
C ASP A 91 4.99 25.90 2.84
N LEU A 92 4.41 24.87 2.22
CA LEU A 92 4.36 24.68 0.78
C LEU A 92 3.19 25.40 0.10
N CYS A 93 2.37 26.15 0.85
CA CYS A 93 1.16 26.81 0.40
C CYS A 93 0.16 25.86 -0.31
N LEU A 94 0.07 24.62 0.17
CA LEU A 94 -0.86 23.61 -0.30
C LEU A 94 -2.13 23.59 0.57
N THR A 95 -3.23 23.11 0.00
CA THR A 95 -4.49 22.94 0.74
C THR A 95 -4.29 21.94 1.88
N ILE A 96 -4.48 22.42 3.11
CA ILE A 96 -4.41 21.59 4.31
C ILE A 96 -5.46 20.49 4.22
N SER A 97 -5.00 19.25 4.05
CA SER A 97 -5.84 18.07 3.88
C SER A 97 -5.15 16.85 4.46
N LEU A 98 -5.92 15.79 4.71
CA LEU A 98 -5.37 14.50 5.11
C LEU A 98 -5.02 13.68 3.86
N MET A 99 -3.93 12.94 3.94
CA MET A 99 -3.61 11.94 2.92
C MET A 99 -4.67 10.82 2.96
N PRO A 100 -5.29 10.45 1.82
CA PRO A 100 -6.20 9.32 1.74
C PRO A 100 -5.49 8.04 2.18
N ARG A 101 -6.19 7.18 2.91
CA ARG A 101 -5.67 5.86 3.30
C ARG A 101 -6.11 4.82 2.28
N ASP A 102 -5.25 3.84 2.03
CA ASP A 102 -5.63 2.61 1.34
C ASP A 102 -6.57 1.76 2.22
N VAL A 103 -7.69 1.32 1.65
CA VAL A 103 -8.77 0.63 2.35
C VAL A 103 -9.23 -0.57 1.53
N ALA A 104 -9.12 -1.78 2.11
CA ALA A 104 -9.42 -3.04 1.42
C ALA A 104 -10.85 -3.11 0.85
N THR A 105 -11.82 -2.47 1.48
CA THR A 105 -13.22 -2.45 1.04
C THR A 105 -13.52 -1.42 -0.06
N ARG A 106 -12.52 -0.65 -0.51
CA ARG A 106 -12.67 0.39 -1.55
C ARG A 106 -11.73 0.10 -2.71
N TRP A 107 -12.32 -0.30 -3.84
CA TRP A 107 -11.62 -0.75 -5.05
C TRP A 107 -10.58 0.23 -5.62
N ASN A 108 -10.76 1.55 -5.45
CA ASN A 108 -9.83 2.58 -5.96
C ASN A 108 -8.93 3.22 -4.90
N SER A 109 -8.93 2.75 -3.66
CA SER A 109 -8.25 3.48 -2.57
C SER A 109 -6.72 3.53 -2.72
N THR A 110 -6.09 2.50 -3.29
CA THR A 110 -4.66 2.52 -3.65
C THR A 110 -4.37 3.57 -4.72
N PHE A 111 -5.25 3.70 -5.72
CA PHE A 111 -5.11 4.70 -6.77
C PHE A 111 -5.26 6.12 -6.22
N ASP A 112 -6.29 6.38 -5.41
CA ASP A 112 -6.53 7.68 -4.79
C ASP A 112 -5.35 8.10 -3.89
N LEU A 113 -4.78 7.15 -3.13
CA LEU A 113 -3.57 7.36 -2.34
C LEU A 113 -2.39 7.80 -3.22
N LEU A 114 -2.14 7.08 -4.32
CA LEU A 114 -1.04 7.37 -5.25
C LEU A 114 -1.22 8.73 -5.92
N GLU A 115 -2.43 9.02 -6.40
CA GLU A 115 -2.74 10.28 -7.08
C GLU A 115 -2.51 11.46 -6.13
N TYR A 116 -2.97 11.34 -4.88
CA TYR A 116 -2.74 12.35 -3.85
C TYR A 116 -1.27 12.49 -3.49
N ALA A 117 -0.55 11.37 -3.30
CA ALA A 117 0.86 11.36 -2.94
C ALA A 117 1.73 12.00 -4.03
N LEU A 118 1.41 11.80 -5.31
CA LEU A 118 2.10 12.46 -6.42
C LEU A 118 1.84 13.97 -6.46
N LYS A 119 0.58 14.41 -6.24
CA LYS A 119 0.24 15.83 -6.11
C LYS A 119 0.97 16.51 -4.94
N HIS A 120 1.18 15.78 -3.85
CA HIS A 120 1.84 16.28 -2.63
C HIS A 120 3.27 15.75 -2.44
N ARG A 121 3.94 15.35 -3.53
CA ARG A 121 5.25 14.65 -3.46
C ARG A 121 6.27 15.36 -2.58
N ARG A 122 6.39 16.68 -2.74
CA ARG A 122 7.33 17.50 -1.96
C ARG A 122 7.01 17.50 -0.46
N ALA A 123 5.73 17.48 -0.10
CA ALA A 123 5.32 17.38 1.30
C ALA A 123 5.66 16.01 1.88
N VAL A 124 5.45 14.94 1.12
CA VAL A 124 5.80 13.57 1.50
C VAL A 124 7.31 13.43 1.71
N ASP A 125 8.11 13.95 0.78
CA ASP A 125 9.57 13.92 0.88
C ASP A 125 10.08 14.66 2.13
N LEU A 126 9.52 15.82 2.45
CA LEU A 126 9.88 16.57 3.66
C LEU A 126 9.45 15.85 4.94
N LEU A 127 8.25 15.27 4.95
CA LEU A 127 7.76 14.52 6.11
C LEU A 127 8.66 13.29 6.38
N MET A 128 9.05 12.57 5.33
CA MET A 128 9.93 11.40 5.42
C MET A 128 11.37 11.74 5.84
N GLN A 129 11.82 12.98 5.63
CA GLN A 129 13.14 13.43 6.10
C GLN A 129 13.18 13.67 7.62
N ARG A 130 12.03 13.95 8.25
CA ARG A 130 11.95 14.21 9.69
C ARG A 130 12.02 12.91 10.50
N ARG A 131 13.24 12.52 10.87
CA ARG A 131 13.51 11.32 11.69
C ARG A 131 12.80 11.34 13.05
N GLU A 132 12.54 12.53 13.60
CA GLU A 132 11.83 12.71 14.87
C GLU A 132 10.37 12.22 14.87
N LEU A 133 9.77 12.06 13.68
CA LEU A 133 8.39 11.60 13.53
C LEU A 133 8.26 10.07 13.61
N GLY A 134 9.38 9.36 13.77
CA GLY A 134 9.43 7.90 13.88
C GLY A 134 8.82 7.19 12.66
N LEU A 135 8.94 7.79 11.46
CA LEU A 135 8.33 7.34 10.20
C LEU A 135 9.01 6.12 9.59
#